data_AF-A0A5N6SVD3-F1
#
_entry.id   AF-A0A5N6SVD3-F1
#
_cell.length_a   1.000
_cell.length_b   1.000
_cell.length_c   1.000
_cell.angle_alpha   90.00
_cell.angle_beta   90.00
_cell.angle_gamma   90.00
#
_symmetry.space_group_name_H-M   'P 1'
#
loop_
_entity.id
_entity.type
_entity.pdbx_description
1 polymer ?
#
loop_
_entity_poly.entity_id
_entity_poly.type
_entity_poly.pdbx_seq_one_letter_code
_entity_poly.pdbx_strand_id
1 'polypeptide(L)'
;MPAITAHPSQPPRFEVHQYVKRSDWAQSQPGVILVFVIVFSIGFGVLGIVVHKEWEARRAERAEWTVEEIKDDVRATGSSDIRF
;
A
#
# COMPACT_ATOMS: atom_id res chain seq x y z
N MET A 1 -17.85 47.92 -40.27
CA MET A 1 -18.16 48.19 -38.85
C MET A 1 -18.20 46.84 -38.12
N PRO A 2 -17.66 46.72 -36.88
CA PRO A 2 -16.82 45.61 -36.44
C PRO A 2 -17.54 44.27 -36.23
N ALA A 3 -16.81 43.20 -36.53
CA ALA A 3 -17.23 41.82 -36.44
C ALA A 3 -17.35 41.37 -34.96
N ILE A 4 -18.54 40.91 -34.57
CA ILE A 4 -18.76 40.16 -33.34
C ILE A 4 -18.26 38.73 -33.60
N THR A 5 -16.98 38.50 -33.37
CA THR A 5 -16.45 37.15 -33.19
C THR A 5 -16.70 36.75 -31.74
N ALA A 6 -17.57 35.77 -31.54
CA ALA A 6 -17.82 35.17 -30.24
C ALA A 6 -16.49 34.77 -29.58
N HIS A 7 -16.22 35.35 -28.42
CA HIS A 7 -15.05 35.06 -27.62
C HIS A 7 -15.23 33.68 -26.97
N PRO A 8 -14.40 32.67 -27.25
CA PRO A 8 -14.44 31.42 -26.49
C PRO A 8 -13.91 31.72 -25.08
N SER A 9 -14.80 31.79 -24.10
CA SER A 9 -14.47 31.81 -22.68
C SER A 9 -13.97 30.43 -22.25
N GLN A 10 -12.74 30.09 -22.62
CA GLN A 10 -12.03 28.98 -21.99
C GLN A 10 -11.29 29.53 -20.77
N PRO A 11 -11.65 29.15 -19.53
CA PRO A 11 -10.91 29.61 -18.35
C PRO A 11 -9.46 29.12 -18.44
N PRO A 12 -8.48 29.93 -18.01
CA PRO A 12 -7.07 29.57 -18.09
C PRO A 12 -6.81 28.33 -17.22
N ARG A 13 -6.53 27.18 -17.86
CA ARG A 13 -6.03 25.97 -17.19
C ARG A 13 -4.58 26.14 -16.73
N PHE A 14 -4.26 27.22 -16.03
CA PHE A 14 -2.88 27.61 -15.75
C PHE A 14 -2.64 27.97 -14.27
N GLU A 15 -3.23 27.21 -13.35
CA GLU A 15 -2.84 27.23 -11.92
C GLU A 15 -2.05 25.98 -11.49
N VAL A 16 -1.28 25.39 -12.40
CA VAL A 16 -0.28 24.35 -12.08
C VAL A 16 1.17 24.80 -12.30
N HIS A 17 1.40 26.03 -12.76
CA HIS A 17 2.72 26.47 -13.23
C HIS A 17 3.65 27.11 -12.19
N GLN A 18 3.22 27.28 -10.93
CA GLN A 18 4.06 27.91 -9.91
C GLN A 18 5.11 26.93 -9.31
N TYR A 19 4.94 25.60 -9.48
CA TYR A 19 5.94 24.61 -9.06
C TYR A 19 7.03 24.33 -10.10
N VAL A 20 6.85 24.79 -11.35
CA VAL A 20 7.75 24.52 -12.51
C VAL A 20 8.96 25.47 -12.57
N LYS A 21 9.06 26.43 -11.63
CA LYS A 21 10.14 27.43 -11.63
C LYS A 21 11.39 27.03 -10.84
N ARG A 22 11.41 25.88 -10.15
CA ARG A 22 12.67 25.25 -9.79
C ARG A 22 13.15 24.49 -11.01
N SER A 23 14.42 24.63 -11.36
CA SER A 23 15.06 23.87 -12.43
C SER A 23 14.89 22.37 -12.16
N ASP A 24 13.82 21.79 -12.70
CA ASP A 24 13.50 20.39 -12.53
C ASP A 24 14.48 19.58 -13.39
N TRP A 25 15.55 19.09 -12.78
CA TRP A 25 16.38 18.04 -13.37
C TRP A 25 15.53 16.86 -13.84
N ALA A 26 14.38 16.66 -13.19
CA ALA A 26 13.40 15.63 -13.54
C ALA A 26 12.69 15.83 -14.88
N GLN A 27 12.56 17.06 -15.38
CA GLN A 27 11.95 17.33 -16.70
C GLN A 27 12.94 17.10 -17.86
N SER A 28 14.25 17.16 -17.60
CA SER A 28 15.27 16.96 -18.65
C SER A 28 15.33 15.50 -19.12
N GLN A 29 15.00 14.54 -18.26
CA GLN A 29 15.03 13.11 -18.56
C GLN A 29 13.86 12.40 -17.87
N PRO A 30 12.62 12.56 -18.37
CA PRO A 30 11.44 11.98 -17.75
C PRO A 30 11.51 10.45 -17.62
N GLY A 31 12.28 9.80 -18.49
CA GLY A 31 12.46 8.35 -18.48
C GLY A 31 13.12 7.82 -17.20
N VAL A 32 14.10 8.53 -16.63
CA VAL A 32 14.84 8.06 -15.44
C VAL A 32 13.93 8.02 -14.21
N ILE A 33 13.08 9.04 -14.03
CA ILE A 33 12.14 9.10 -12.91
C ILE A 33 11.11 7.98 -13.04
N LEU A 34 10.60 7.74 -14.24
CA LEU A 34 9.62 6.68 -14.47
C LEU A 34 10.19 5.30 -14.13
N VAL A 35 11.41 5.00 -14.57
CA VAL A 35 12.09 3.73 -14.25
C VAL A 35 12.33 3.60 -12.75
N PHE A 36 12.77 4.68 -12.09
CA PHE A 36 12.98 4.68 -10.64
C PHE A 36 11.67 4.32 -9.91
N VAL A 37 10.56 4.96 -10.27
CA VAL A 37 9.24 4.70 -9.67
C VAL A 37 8.79 3.25 -9.89
N ILE A 38 8.94 2.71 -11.10
CA ILE A 38 8.53 1.33 -11.41
C ILE A 38 9.34 0.32 -10.60
N VAL A 39 10.67 0.45 -10.58
CA VAL A 39 11.55 -0.47 -9.84
C VAL A 39 11.30 -0.36 -8.33
N PHE A 40 11.11 0.85 -7.80
CA PHE A 40 10.78 1.05 -6.39
C PHE A 40 9.43 0.44 -6.02
N SER A 41 8.42 0.58 -6.89
CA SER A 41 7.08 0.01 -6.66
C SER A 41 7.14 -1.52 -6.63
N ILE A 42 7.92 -2.13 -7.53
CA ILE A 42 8.14 -3.58 -7.53
C ILE A 42 8.93 -4.00 -6.28
N GLY A 43 10.00 -3.28 -5.95
CA GLY A 43 10.83 -3.54 -4.77
C GLY A 43 10.03 -3.46 -3.47
N PHE A 44 9.26 -2.39 -3.27
CA PHE A 44 8.37 -2.24 -2.12
C PHE A 44 7.21 -3.22 -2.12
N GLY A 45 6.66 -3.56 -3.29
CA GLY A 45 5.62 -4.58 -3.41
C GLY A 45 6.12 -5.93 -2.90
N VAL A 46 7.32 -6.34 -3.33
CA VAL A 46 7.95 -7.58 -2.85
C VAL A 46 8.35 -7.49 -1.38
N LEU A 47 8.97 -6.38 -0.97
CA LEU A 47 9.39 -6.17 0.42
C LEU A 47 8.20 -6.19 1.38
N GLY A 48 7.08 -5.58 1.00
CA GLY A 48 5.83 -5.59 1.77
C GLY A 48 5.28 -7.02 1.97
N ILE A 49 5.32 -7.85 0.93
CA ILE A 49 4.89 -9.25 1.02
C ILE A 49 5.82 -10.05 1.96
N VAL A 50 7.14 -9.86 1.84
CA VAL A 50 8.11 -10.58 2.68
C VAL A 50 7.95 -10.21 4.16
N VAL A 51 7.80 -8.92 4.47
CA VAL A 51 7.55 -8.45 5.85
C VAL A 51 6.22 -8.99 6.38
N HIS A 52 5.18 -9.04 5.55
CA HIS A 52 3.88 -9.60 5.94
C HIS A 52 4.00 -11.08 6.31
N LYS A 53 4.70 -11.89 5.50
CA LYS A 53 4.91 -13.33 5.76
C LYS A 53 5.72 -13.58 7.04
N GLU A 54 6.76 -12.79 7.29
CA GLU A 54 7.53 -12.85 8.54
C GLU A 54 6.69 -12.49 9.77
N TRP A 55 5.80 -11.50 9.65
CA TRP A 55 4.88 -11.15 10.74
C TRP A 55 3.81 -12.21 10.98
N GLU A 56 3.29 -12.85 9.93
CA GLU A 56 2.34 -13.95 10.08
C GLU A 56 2.99 -15.17 10.73
N ALA A 57 4.24 -15.51 10.38
CA ALA A 57 4.97 -16.61 11.00
C ALA A 57 5.12 -16.40 12.52
N ARG A 58 5.47 -15.18 12.95
CA ARG A 58 5.59 -14.83 14.37
C ARG A 58 4.24 -14.80 15.11
N ARG A 59 3.14 -14.57 14.39
CA ARG A 59 1.77 -14.61 14.96
C ARG A 59 1.23 -16.03 15.00
N ALA A 60 1.61 -16.89 14.06
CA ALA A 60 1.24 -18.30 14.03
C ALA A 60 1.80 -19.04 15.25
N GLU A 61 3.05 -18.79 15.62
CA GLU A 61 3.66 -19.38 16.82
C GLU A 61 2.84 -19.06 18.08
N ARG A 62 2.38 -17.81 18.26
CA ARG A 62 1.55 -17.44 19.42
C ARG A 62 0.12 -18.01 19.37
N ALA A 63 -0.41 -18.21 18.17
CA ALA A 63 -1.72 -18.80 17.98
C ALA A 63 -1.71 -20.31 18.29
N GLU A 64 -0.60 -21.01 18.01
CA GLU A 64 -0.46 -22.45 18.24
C GLU A 64 -0.56 -22.82 19.72
N TRP A 65 0.18 -22.14 20.61
CA TRP A 65 0.12 -22.37 22.07
C TRP A 65 -1.27 -22.16 22.66
N THR A 66 -1.99 -21.13 22.18
CA THR A 66 -3.34 -20.82 22.67
C THR A 66 -4.34 -21.90 22.25
N VAL A 67 -4.17 -22.48 21.06
CA VAL A 67 -5.02 -23.56 20.55
C VAL A 67 -4.75 -24.88 21.29
N GLU A 68 -3.49 -25.17 21.61
CA GLU A 68 -3.11 -26.35 22.39
C GLU A 68 -3.63 -26.28 23.83
N GLU A 69 -3.51 -25.13 24.49
CA GLU A 69 -4.05 -24.92 25.85
C GLU A 69 -5.57 -25.13 25.89
N ILE A 70 -6.32 -24.53 24.96
CA ILE A 70 -7.78 -24.68 24.88
C ILE A 70 -8.17 -26.15 24.60
N LYS A 71 -7.42 -26.85 23.75
CA LYS A 71 -7.71 -28.24 23.40
C LYS A 71 -7.47 -29.18 24.58
N ASP A 72 -6.44 -28.94 25.38
CA ASP A 72 -6.13 -29.72 26.56
C ASP A 72 -7.15 -29.48 27.69
N ASP A 73 -7.62 -28.23 27.87
CA ASP A 73 -8.70 -27.90 28.82
C ASP A 73 -10.03 -28.56 28.46
N VAL A 74 -10.40 -28.54 27.17
CA VAL A 74 -11.62 -29.21 26.67
C VAL A 74 -11.51 -30.72 26.84
N ARG A 75 -10.33 -31.30 26.61
CA ARG A 75 -10.08 -32.73 26.80
C ARG A 75 -10.14 -33.13 28.27
N ALA A 76 -9.58 -32.31 29.15
CA ALA A 76 -9.62 -32.52 30.60
C ALA A 76 -11.06 -32.45 31.13
N THR A 77 -11.80 -31.42 30.73
CA THR A 77 -13.20 -31.19 31.11
C THR A 77 -14.11 -32.32 30.61
N GLY A 78 -13.97 -32.70 29.32
CA GLY A 78 -14.73 -33.80 28.74
C GLY A 78 -14.38 -35.15 29.38
N SER A 79 -13.13 -35.37 29.80
CA SER A 79 -12.76 -36.60 30.49
C SER A 79 -13.34 -36.69 31.90
N SER A 80 -13.56 -35.58 32.61
CA SER A 80 -14.18 -35.58 33.94
C SER A 80 -15.67 -35.91 33.89
N ASP A 81 -16.40 -35.40 32.89
CA ASP A 81 -17.85 -35.63 32.76
C ASP A 81 -18.22 -37.08 32.47
N ILE A 82 -17.33 -37.86 31.84
CA ILE A 82 -17.60 -39.24 31.43
C ILE A 82 -17.19 -40.25 32.54
N ARG A 83 -16.51 -39.78 33.59
CA ARG A 83 -15.97 -40.63 34.68
C ARG A 83 -16.78 -40.59 35.98
N PHE A 84 -17.88 -39.83 36.03
CA PHE A 84 -18.89 -39.87 37.09
C PHE A 84 -20.11 -40.69 36.66
#